data_AF-A0A7X5REZ2-F1
#
_entry.id   AF-A0A7X5REZ2-F1
#
_cell.length_a   1.000
_cell.length_b   1.000
_cell.length_c   1.000
_cell.angle_alpha   90.00
_cell.angle_beta   90.00
_cell.angle_gamma   90.00
#
_symmetry.space_group_name_H-M   'P 1'
#
loop_
_entity.id
_entity.type
_entity.pdbx_description
1 polymer ?
#
loop_
_entity_poly.entity_id
_entity_poly.type
_entity_poly.pdbx_seq_one_letter_code
_entity_poly.pdbx_strand_id
1 'polypeptide(L)'
;MYEIKRRKGNRYVTQTYELNRIDYMILESLYVGGCKDRFHGMTITEISDDYEGSLGKRTTVWKKMQKLISNGYLAKGILDNHADTYYLTEKSIKIIESLKELPV
;
A
#
# COMPACT_ATOMS: atom_id res chain seq x y z
N MET A 1 10.99 -0.33 -8.86
CA MET A 1 11.20 -1.74 -8.52
C MET A 1 11.94 -1.74 -7.21
N TYR A 2 11.35 -2.34 -6.19
CA TYR A 2 11.93 -2.37 -4.85
C TYR A 2 12.34 -3.83 -4.57
N GLU A 3 13.60 -4.05 -4.22
CA GLU A 3 14.16 -5.38 -4.00
C GLU A 3 14.53 -5.53 -2.53
N ILE A 4 14.11 -6.63 -1.90
CA ILE A 4 14.46 -6.93 -0.51
C ILE A 4 15.11 -8.30 -0.43
N LYS A 5 16.23 -8.38 0.29
CA LYS A 5 16.88 -9.66 0.63
C LYS A 5 16.32 -10.14 1.96
N ARG A 6 15.50 -11.19 1.93
CA ARG A 6 14.98 -11.83 3.16
C ARG A 6 15.71 -13.14 3.46
N ARG A 7 15.89 -13.46 4.74
CA ARG A 7 16.53 -14.72 5.16
C ARG A 7 15.53 -15.87 5.08
N LYS A 8 15.87 -16.94 4.36
CA LYS A 8 15.10 -18.20 4.30
C LYS A 8 16.06 -19.34 4.67
N GLY A 9 16.04 -19.76 5.94
CA GLY A 9 17.02 -20.70 6.49
C GLY A 9 18.44 -20.11 6.55
N ASN A 10 19.43 -20.83 6.02
CA ASN A 10 20.84 -20.38 5.93
C ASN A 10 21.17 -19.57 4.66
N ARG A 11 20.18 -19.17 3.86
CA ARG A 11 20.41 -18.39 2.63
C ARG A 11 19.56 -17.12 2.62
N TYR A 12 20.06 -16.08 1.95
CA TYR A 12 19.29 -14.90 1.59
C TYR A 12 18.58 -15.13 0.25
N VAL A 13 17.32 -14.75 0.18
CA VAL A 13 16.51 -14.78 -1.04
C VAL A 13 16.15 -13.34 -1.38
N THR A 14 16.47 -12.90 -2.60
CA THR A 14 16.00 -11.61 -3.11
C THR A 14 14.55 -11.77 -3.55
N GLN A 15 13.64 -11.07 -2.86
CA GLN A 15 12.26 -10.91 -3.25
C GLN A 15 12.13 -9.56 -3.94
N THR A 16 11.80 -9.59 -5.23
CA THR A 16 11.53 -8.39 -6.02
C THR A 16 10.05 -8.07 -5.94
N TYR A 17 9.71 -6.82 -5.62
CA TYR A 17 8.36 -6.29 -5.69
C TYR A 17 8.30 -5.20 -6.75
N GLU A 18 7.26 -5.24 -7.58
CA GLU A 18 6.96 -4.19 -8.57
C GLU A 18 6.35 -2.93 -7.93
N LEU A 19 6.80 -2.59 -6.72
CA LEU A 19 6.43 -1.38 -6.00
C LEU A 19 7.50 -0.31 -6.23
N ASN A 20 7.06 0.94 -6.36
CA ASN A 20 7.93 2.12 -6.23
C ASN A 20 7.62 2.85 -4.91
N ARG A 21 8.39 3.92 -4.62
CA ARG A 21 8.24 4.69 -3.39
C ARG A 21 6.81 5.18 -3.15
N ILE A 22 6.15 5.72 -4.18
CA ILE A 22 4.77 6.23 -4.06
C ILE A 22 3.79 5.07 -3.78
N ASP A 23 4.01 3.93 -4.42
CA ASP A 23 3.19 2.74 -4.15
C ASP A 23 3.35 2.29 -2.69
N TYR A 24 4.58 2.30 -2.15
CA TYR A 24 4.83 1.99 -0.74
C TYR A 24 4.18 3.01 0.21
N MET A 25 4.27 4.31 -0.09
CA MET A 25 3.64 5.36 0.73
C MET A 25 2.12 5.16 0.83
N ILE A 26 1.45 4.85 -0.29
CA ILE A 26 0.01 4.53 -0.28
C ILE A 26 -0.28 3.33 0.62
N LEU A 27 0.53 2.27 0.51
CA LEU A 27 0.38 1.08 1.34
C LEU A 27 0.65 1.36 2.82
N GLU A 28 1.61 2.22 3.13
CA GLU A 28 1.98 2.62 4.48
C GLU A 28 0.89 3.45 5.15
N SER A 29 0.32 4.47 4.47
CA SER A 29 -0.86 5.22 4.96
C SER A 29 -1.97 4.29 5.41
N LEU A 30 -2.38 3.36 4.53
CA LEU A 30 -3.43 2.41 4.82
C LEU A 30 -3.06 1.46 5.97
N TYR A 31 -1.79 1.08 6.08
CA TYR A 31 -1.32 0.22 7.17
C TYR A 31 -1.36 0.94 8.53
N VAL A 32 -0.86 2.17 8.58
CA VAL A 32 -0.86 3.01 9.79
C VAL A 32 -2.29 3.34 10.21
N GLY A 33 -3.16 3.63 9.25
CA GLY A 33 -4.59 3.85 9.48
C GLY A 33 -5.39 2.58 9.82
N GLY A 34 -4.77 1.41 9.87
CA GLY A 34 -5.45 0.16 10.22
C GLY A 34 -6.45 -0.33 9.16
N CYS A 35 -6.31 0.10 7.90
CA CYS A 35 -7.23 -0.18 6.81
C CYS A 35 -7.11 -1.63 6.31
N LYS A 36 -7.65 -2.59 7.06
CA LYS A 36 -7.51 -4.03 6.80
C LYS A 36 -8.80 -4.72 6.36
N ASP A 37 -9.90 -3.98 6.27
CA ASP A 37 -11.19 -4.47 5.77
C ASP A 37 -11.99 -3.36 5.11
N ARG A 38 -13.12 -3.75 4.51
CA ARG A 38 -13.99 -2.89 3.70
C ARG A 38 -14.63 -1.70 4.45
N PHE A 39 -14.67 -1.72 5.78
CA PHE A 39 -15.29 -0.68 6.61
C PHE A 39 -14.27 0.33 7.15
N HIS A 40 -12.99 -0.03 7.17
CA HIS A 40 -11.91 0.80 7.68
C HIS A 40 -11.03 1.36 6.57
N GLY A 41 -11.56 1.59 5.37
CA GLY A 41 -10.79 2.11 4.24
C GLY A 41 -10.58 3.63 4.29
N MET A 42 -9.58 4.13 3.56
CA MET A 42 -9.35 5.57 3.36
C MET A 42 -9.60 5.99 1.91
N THR A 43 -10.03 7.23 1.71
CA THR A 43 -10.15 7.89 0.42
C THR A 43 -8.79 8.34 -0.12
N ILE A 44 -8.72 8.63 -1.43
CA ILE A 44 -7.51 9.22 -2.04
C ILE A 44 -7.12 10.56 -1.38
N THR A 45 -8.10 11.32 -0.90
CA THR A 45 -7.85 12.61 -0.24
C THR A 45 -7.10 12.40 1.06
N GLU A 46 -7.63 11.57 1.96
CA GLU A 46 -7.00 11.27 3.25
C GLU A 46 -5.59 10.68 3.07
N ILE A 47 -5.43 9.73 2.14
CA ILE A 47 -4.11 9.15 1.82
C ILE A 47 -3.13 10.21 1.30
N SER A 48 -3.61 11.23 0.57
CA SER A 48 -2.75 12.30 0.06
C SER A 48 -2.35 13.30 1.13
N ASP A 49 -3.21 13.51 2.12
CA ASP A 49 -3.01 14.44 3.22
C ASP A 49 -1.92 13.93 4.19
N ASP A 50 -1.77 12.61 4.35
CA ASP A 50 -0.68 11.98 5.14
C ASP A 50 0.73 12.39 4.67
N TYR A 51 0.87 12.84 3.42
CA TYR A 51 2.15 13.18 2.81
C TYR A 51 2.19 14.57 2.19
N GLU A 52 1.28 15.47 2.59
CA GLU A 52 1.23 16.87 2.15
C GLU A 52 1.32 17.02 0.61
N GLY A 53 0.66 16.14 -0.14
CA GLY A 53 0.66 16.17 -1.61
C GLY A 53 1.88 15.55 -2.30
N SER A 54 2.81 14.93 -1.56
CA SER A 54 4.00 14.27 -2.12
C SER A 54 3.71 13.07 -3.03
N LEU A 55 2.47 12.56 -3.03
CA LEU A 55 2.01 11.50 -3.93
C LEU A 55 1.76 12.00 -5.37
N GLY A 56 1.74 13.32 -5.56
CA GLY A 56 1.47 13.99 -6.84
C GLY A 56 0.00 14.31 -7.05
N LYS A 57 -0.35 14.68 -8.30
CA LYS A 57 -1.73 15.09 -8.65
C LYS A 57 -2.72 13.94 -8.41
N ARG A 58 -3.95 14.28 -8.00
CA ARG A 58 -5.04 13.31 -7.75
C ARG A 58 -5.23 12.27 -8.86
N THR A 59 -5.15 12.69 -10.13
CA THR A 59 -5.26 11.79 -11.29
C THR A 59 -4.13 10.76 -11.36
N THR A 60 -2.92 11.13 -10.97
CA THR A 60 -1.76 10.22 -10.86
C THR A 60 -1.97 9.22 -9.73
N VAL A 61 -2.41 9.70 -8.56
CA VAL A 61 -2.70 8.82 -7.41
C VAL A 61 -3.79 7.82 -7.77
N TRP A 62 -4.88 8.28 -8.41
CA TRP A 62 -5.95 7.38 -8.86
C TRP A 62 -5.45 6.28 -9.80
N LYS A 63 -4.61 6.60 -10.80
CA LYS A 63 -4.01 5.59 -11.69
C LYS A 63 -3.16 4.57 -10.91
N LYS A 64 -2.45 5.02 -9.88
CA LYS A 64 -1.69 4.13 -8.98
C LYS A 64 -2.62 3.23 -8.16
N MET A 65 -3.72 3.75 -7.62
CA MET A 65 -4.73 2.94 -6.93
C MET A 65 -5.26 1.83 -7.85
N GLN A 66 -5.61 2.15 -9.09
CA GLN A 66 -6.08 1.13 -10.05
C GLN A 66 -5.04 0.05 -10.32
N LYS A 67 -3.77 0.43 -10.48
CA LYS A 67 -2.67 -0.53 -10.64
C LYS A 67 -2.47 -1.42 -9.40
N LEU A 68 -2.59 -0.84 -8.20
CA LEU A 68 -2.45 -1.58 -6.95
C LEU A 68 -3.61 -2.55 -6.73
N ILE A 69 -4.82 -2.18 -7.14
CA ILE A 69 -5.99 -3.06 -7.15
C ILE A 69 -5.80 -4.20 -8.15
N SER A 70 -5.42 -3.90 -9.41
CA SER A 70 -5.21 -4.93 -10.43
C SER A 70 -4.15 -5.95 -10.02
N ASN A 71 -3.14 -5.51 -9.26
CA ASN A 71 -2.07 -6.35 -8.77
C ASN A 71 -2.40 -7.04 -7.42
N GLY A 72 -3.61 -6.85 -6.90
CA GLY A 72 -4.13 -7.50 -5.70
C GLY A 72 -3.54 -6.99 -4.38
N TYR A 73 -2.93 -5.80 -4.36
CA TYR A 73 -2.42 -5.18 -3.14
C TYR A 73 -3.51 -4.43 -2.37
N LEU A 74 -4.52 -3.91 -3.08
CA LEU A 74 -5.62 -3.14 -2.52
C LEU A 74 -6.96 -3.69 -2.98
N ALA A 75 -8.00 -3.39 -2.20
CA ALA A 75 -9.39 -3.56 -2.58
C ALA A 75 -10.19 -2.28 -2.28
N LYS A 76 -11.34 -2.12 -2.93
CA LYS A 76 -12.27 -1.01 -2.66
C LYS A 76 -13.17 -1.34 -1.48
N GLY A 77 -13.25 -0.42 -0.52
CA GLY A 77 -14.14 -0.48 0.64
C GLY A 77 -15.53 0.07 0.33
N ILE A 78 -16.24 0.46 1.39
CA ILE A 78 -17.52 1.18 1.29
C ILE A 78 -17.29 2.60 0.74
N LEU A 79 -18.33 3.22 0.19
CA LEU A 79 -18.24 4.63 -0.20
C LEU A 79 -18.23 5.52 1.06
N ASP A 80 -17.35 6.50 1.07
CA ASP A 80 -17.48 7.67 1.94
C ASP A 80 -18.16 8.78 1.14
N ASN A 81 -19.45 8.97 1.38
CA ASN A 81 -20.34 9.81 0.58
C ASN A 81 -20.32 9.41 -0.91
N HIS A 82 -19.51 10.10 -1.71
CA HIS A 82 -19.33 9.85 -3.16
C HIS A 82 -17.90 9.40 -3.51
N ALA A 83 -17.02 9.24 -2.52
CA ALA A 83 -15.65 8.82 -2.72
C ALA A 83 -15.47 7.32 -2.49
N ASP A 84 -14.71 6.67 -3.37
CA ASP A 84 -14.18 5.34 -3.10
C ASP A 84 -13.25 5.38 -1.87
N THR A 85 -13.41 4.44 -0.96
CA THR A 85 -12.39 4.09 0.03
C THR A 85 -11.60 2.86 -0.40
N TYR A 86 -10.40 2.70 0.14
CA TYR A 86 -9.47 1.62 -0.20
C TYR A 86 -8.88 0.99 1.06
N TYR A 87 -8.64 -0.32 1.02
CA TYR A 87 -8.05 -1.07 2.13
C TYR A 87 -7.04 -2.11 1.64
N LEU A 88 -6.15 -2.55 2.54
CA LEU A 88 -5.11 -3.54 2.28
C LEU A 88 -5.70 -4.94 2.15
N THR A 89 -5.20 -5.70 1.19
CA THR A 89 -5.41 -7.14 1.14
C THR A 89 -4.44 -7.87 2.07
N GLU A 90 -4.73 -9.13 2.39
CA GLU A 90 -3.80 -9.97 3.16
C GLU A 90 -2.40 -10.05 2.52
N LYS A 91 -2.34 -10.00 1.17
CA LYS A 91 -1.09 -9.97 0.41
C LYS A 91 -0.25 -8.75 0.77
N SER A 92 -0.82 -7.54 0.77
CA SER A 92 -0.05 -6.32 1.05
C SER A 92 0.30 -6.19 2.54
N ILE A 93 -0.57 -6.64 3.45
CA ILE A 93 -0.28 -6.68 4.90
C ILE A 93 0.99 -7.50 5.16
N LYS A 94 1.04 -8.75 4.67
CA LYS A 94 2.20 -9.64 4.81
C LYS A 94 3.48 -9.03 4.26
N ILE A 95 3.39 -8.29 3.16
CA ILE A 95 4.54 -7.61 2.57
C ILE A 95 5.02 -6.51 3.50
N ILE A 96 4.16 -5.59 3.93
CA ILE A 96 4.53 -4.45 4.79
C ILE A 96 5.13 -4.93 6.11
N GLU A 97 4.54 -5.95 6.74
CA GLU A 97 5.06 -6.54 7.99
C GLU A 97 6.46 -7.11 7.77
N SER A 98 6.68 -7.86 6.69
CA SER A 98 8.00 -8.40 6.36
C SER A 98 9.07 -7.34 6.06
N LEU A 99 8.67 -6.13 5.67
CA LEU A 99 9.58 -5.00 5.48
C LEU A 99 9.98 -4.36 6.81
N LYS A 100 9.06 -4.29 7.77
CA LYS A 100 9.28 -3.67 9.08
C LYS A 100 10.04 -4.56 10.05
N GLU A 101 9.96 -5.88 9.89
CA GLU A 101 10.68 -6.86 10.72
C GLU A 101 12.17 -7.00 10.39
N LEU A 102 12.69 -6.29 9.39
CA LEU A 102 14.12 -6.32 9.08
C LEU A 102 14.91 -5.49 10.10
N PRO A 103 15.83 -6.08 10.89
CA PRO A 103 16.70 -5.31 11.75
C PRO A 103 17.60 -4.42 10.89
N VAL A 104 17.61 -3.13 11.23
CA VAL A 104 18.54 -2.13 10.69
C VAL A 104 19.97 -2.45 11.14
#